data_AF-A0A8T7HJR3-F1
#
_entry.id   AF-A0A8T7HJR3-F1
#
_cell.length_a   1.000
_cell.length_b   1.000
_cell.length_c   1.000
_cell.angle_alpha   90.00
_cell.angle_beta   90.00
_cell.angle_gamma   90.00
#
_symmetry.space_group_name_H-M   'P 1'
#
loop_
_entity.id
_entity.type
_entity.pdbx_description
1 polymer ?
#
loop_
_entity_poly.entity_id
_entity_poly.type
_entity_poly.pdbx_seq_one_letter_code
_entity_poly.pdbx_strand_id
1 'polypeptide(L)'
;MFIIFMLLAKTVSAKVLIFTLFIAVPVFFTMTFFYFFQLPSVKINKIDREINKEIVYAGRFLVVELESGVSLYDAMKNVHKSYPVVGSYFKEIIDNINIGTAMEDAIAEAIERSPSQSLTKILWQISNSLRTGSNVASPIKSVVETLIREQQIMINEYGRKLNPLAMFYMLIAIILPSLGVTMLTIVAIFMGLQLKVIHFVVIACGVGFMQFMFVAMINSIRPPVEL
;
A
#
# COMPACT_ATOMS: atom_id res chain seq x y z
N MET A 1 26.75 -6.56 4.38
CA MET A 1 27.57 -5.71 5.27
C MET A 1 28.48 -6.50 6.21
N PHE A 2 28.00 -7.57 6.86
CA PHE A 2 28.78 -8.35 7.84
C PHE A 2 30.07 -8.99 7.28
N ILE A 3 30.03 -9.46 6.02
CA ILE A 3 31.18 -10.10 5.36
C ILE A 3 32.29 -9.08 5.01
N ILE A 4 31.91 -7.84 4.65
CA ILE A 4 32.86 -6.74 4.37
C ILE A 4 33.52 -6.27 5.68
N PHE A 5 32.76 -6.25 6.78
CA PHE A 5 33.27 -5.94 8.12
C PHE A 5 34.32 -6.96 8.61
N MET A 6 34.09 -8.25 8.34
CA MET A 6 35.01 -9.33 8.72
C MET A 6 36.32 -9.30 7.91
N LEU A 7 36.27 -8.87 6.64
CA LEU A 7 37.47 -8.71 5.78
C LEU A 7 38.33 -7.51 6.17
N LEU A 8 37.72 -6.40 6.62
CA LEU A 8 38.44 -5.22 7.12
C LEU A 8 39.09 -5.47 8.49
N ALA A 9 38.48 -6.29 9.34
CA ALA A 9 38.99 -6.58 10.69
C ALA A 9 40.33 -7.34 10.70
N LYS A 10 40.66 -8.07 9.62
CA LYS A 10 41.87 -8.91 9.55
C LYS A 10 43.14 -8.12 9.20
N THR A 11 43.03 -6.87 8.76
CA THR A 11 44.13 -6.10 8.15
C THR A 11 44.42 -4.77 8.87
N VAL A 12 43.71 -4.47 9.95
CA VAL A 12 43.58 -3.10 10.48
C VAL A 12 43.97 -3.04 11.97
N SER A 13 44.73 -2.02 12.34
CA SER A 13 45.21 -1.79 13.72
C SER A 13 44.05 -1.67 14.73
N ALA A 14 44.24 -2.19 15.96
CA ALA A 14 43.20 -2.26 17.00
C ALA A 14 42.47 -0.93 17.27
N LYS A 15 43.16 0.21 17.12
CA LYS A 15 42.56 1.55 17.29
C LYS A 15 41.50 1.89 16.24
N VAL A 16 41.69 1.47 14.99
CA VAL A 16 40.75 1.72 13.89
C VAL A 16 39.53 0.80 14.00
N LEU A 17 39.70 -0.42 14.53
CA LEU A 17 38.59 -1.34 14.80
C LEU A 17 37.66 -0.81 15.92
N ILE A 18 38.23 -0.23 16.98
CA ILE A 18 37.45 0.42 18.05
C ILE A 18 36.70 1.66 17.51
N PHE A 19 37.35 2.49 16.69
CA PHE A 19 36.72 3.68 16.10
C PHE A 19 35.57 3.33 15.16
N THR A 20 35.73 2.30 14.31
CA THR A 20 34.66 1.84 13.42
C THR A 20 33.48 1.24 14.18
N LEU A 21 33.72 0.48 15.26
CA LEU A 21 32.66 -0.05 16.11
C LEU A 21 31.89 1.06 16.86
N PHE A 22 32.60 2.08 17.35
CA PHE A 22 32.01 3.22 18.05
C PHE A 22 31.04 4.02 17.18
N ILE A 23 31.26 4.06 15.86
CA ILE A 23 30.35 4.71 14.89
C ILE A 23 29.27 3.73 14.40
N ALA A 24 29.64 2.48 14.12
CA ALA A 24 28.71 1.50 13.54
C ALA A 24 27.59 1.10 14.51
N VAL A 25 27.88 0.95 15.80
CA VAL A 25 26.88 0.57 16.82
C VAL A 25 25.75 1.60 16.95
N PRO A 26 26.00 2.91 17.15
CA PRO A 26 24.91 3.89 17.23
C PRO A 26 24.16 4.06 15.89
N VAL A 27 24.83 3.93 14.76
CA VAL A 27 24.16 3.98 13.43
C VAL A 27 23.23 2.78 13.25
N PHE A 28 23.68 1.57 13.63
CA PHE A 28 22.85 0.37 13.55
C PHE A 28 21.67 0.43 14.53
N PHE A 29 21.91 0.93 15.74
CA PHE A 29 20.86 1.10 16.74
C PHE A 29 19.81 2.12 16.29
N THR A 30 20.23 3.26 15.74
CA THR A 30 19.29 4.27 15.20
C THR A 30 18.51 3.73 14.01
N MET A 31 19.14 3.05 13.05
CA MET A 31 18.42 2.39 11.94
C MET A 31 17.39 1.37 12.43
N THR A 32 17.75 0.52 13.39
CA THR A 32 16.85 -0.50 13.94
C THR A 32 15.69 0.16 14.69
N PHE A 33 15.95 1.18 15.50
CA PHE A 33 14.92 1.93 16.21
C PHE A 33 13.91 2.57 15.25
N PHE A 34 14.39 3.21 14.17
CA PHE A 34 13.53 3.78 13.13
C PHE A 34 12.70 2.71 12.42
N TYR A 35 13.26 1.53 12.15
CA TYR A 35 12.53 0.42 11.55
C TYR A 35 11.38 -0.04 12.45
N PHE A 36 11.64 -0.29 13.73
CA PHE A 36 10.60 -0.70 14.69
C PHE A 36 9.52 0.38 14.87
N PHE A 37 9.89 1.65 14.85
CA PHE A 37 8.94 2.76 14.95
C PHE A 37 7.98 2.85 13.75
N GLN A 38 8.39 2.39 12.56
CA GLN A 38 7.54 2.40 11.37
C GLN A 38 6.62 1.17 11.24
N LEU A 39 6.88 0.08 11.97
CA LEU A 39 6.08 -1.15 11.90
C LEU A 39 4.58 -0.93 12.18
N PRO A 40 4.16 -0.17 13.22
CA PRO A 40 2.75 0.08 13.48
C PRO A 40 2.06 0.78 12.31
N SER A 41 2.70 1.81 11.75
CA SER A 41 2.17 2.58 10.62
C SER A 41 1.98 1.70 9.38
N VAL A 42 2.92 0.80 9.10
CA VAL A 42 2.79 -0.15 7.98
C VAL A 42 1.63 -1.13 8.20
N LYS A 43 1.44 -1.62 9.43
CA LYS A 43 0.33 -2.53 9.75
C LYS A 43 -1.03 -1.83 9.63
N ILE A 44 -1.15 -0.59 10.12
CA ILE A 44 -2.37 0.23 10.00
C ILE A 44 -2.70 0.49 8.53
N ASN A 45 -1.71 0.90 7.73
CA ASN A 45 -1.88 1.12 6.30
C ASN A 45 -2.31 -0.16 5.57
N LYS A 46 -1.80 -1.33 5.98
CA LYS A 46 -2.26 -2.60 5.41
C LYS A 46 -3.74 -2.85 5.71
N ILE A 47 -4.18 -2.63 6.95
CA ILE A 47 -5.58 -2.81 7.35
C ILE A 47 -6.49 -1.82 6.59
N ASP A 48 -6.12 -0.54 6.52
CA ASP A 48 -6.87 0.47 5.76
C ASP A 48 -7.03 0.08 4.29
N ARG A 49 -5.97 -0.47 3.66
CA ARG A 49 -6.06 -0.98 2.28
C ARG A 49 -7.04 -2.15 2.14
N GLU A 50 -7.02 -3.11 3.06
CA GLU A 50 -7.96 -4.24 2.99
C GLU A 50 -9.41 -3.78 3.20
N ILE A 51 -9.65 -2.83 4.12
CA ILE A 51 -10.98 -2.21 4.29
C ILE A 51 -11.40 -1.49 3.01
N ASN A 52 -10.54 -0.65 2.43
CA ASN A 52 -10.87 0.15 1.24
C ASN A 52 -11.21 -0.69 0.00
N LYS A 53 -10.68 -1.91 -0.11
CA LYS A 53 -11.05 -2.84 -1.19
C LYS A 53 -12.49 -3.34 -1.04
N GLU A 54 -12.89 -3.68 0.18
CA GLU A 54 -14.17 -4.34 0.45
C GLU A 54 -15.31 -3.35 0.75
N ILE A 55 -15.00 -2.16 1.27
CA ILE A 55 -15.97 -1.20 1.81
C ILE A 55 -17.01 -0.72 0.79
N VAL A 56 -16.65 -0.62 -0.48
CA VAL A 56 -17.60 -0.22 -1.54
C VAL A 56 -18.63 -1.32 -1.79
N TYR A 57 -18.21 -2.58 -1.80
CA TYR A 57 -19.12 -3.72 -1.96
C TYR A 57 -20.00 -3.89 -0.71
N ALA A 58 -19.40 -3.83 0.48
CA ALA A 58 -20.12 -3.89 1.75
C ALA A 58 -21.11 -2.73 1.91
N GLY A 59 -20.72 -1.52 1.54
CA GLY A 59 -21.57 -0.34 1.54
C GLY A 59 -22.74 -0.45 0.56
N ARG A 60 -22.53 -0.95 -0.66
CA ARG A 60 -23.61 -1.21 -1.62
C ARG A 60 -24.58 -2.26 -1.09
N PHE A 61 -24.07 -3.36 -0.53
CA PHE A 61 -24.89 -4.40 0.06
C PHE A 61 -25.74 -3.86 1.21
N LEU A 62 -25.14 -3.07 2.10
CA LEU A 62 -25.86 -2.39 3.18
C LEU A 62 -26.99 -1.49 2.66
N VAL A 63 -26.72 -0.69 1.61
CA VAL A 63 -27.74 0.17 0.99
C VAL A 63 -28.88 -0.67 0.42
N VAL A 64 -28.59 -1.75 -0.29
CA VAL A 64 -29.61 -2.63 -0.90
C VAL A 64 -30.49 -3.28 0.17
N GLU A 65 -29.91 -3.74 1.27
CA GLU A 65 -30.68 -4.31 2.38
C GLU A 65 -31.61 -3.27 3.02
N LEU A 66 -31.09 -2.07 3.28
CA LEU A 66 -31.89 -0.98 3.85
C LEU A 66 -33.00 -0.50 2.90
N GLU A 67 -32.72 -0.38 1.59
CA GLU A 67 -33.72 -0.06 0.57
C GLU A 67 -34.80 -1.17 0.45
N SER A 68 -34.45 -2.43 0.77
CA SER A 68 -35.36 -3.57 0.80
C SER A 68 -36.21 -3.64 2.08
N GLY A 69 -36.07 -2.68 2.99
CA GLY A 69 -36.82 -2.62 4.25
C GLY A 69 -36.24 -3.48 5.38
N VAL A 70 -35.02 -4.00 5.24
CA VAL A 70 -34.32 -4.69 6.33
C VAL A 70 -33.96 -3.67 7.42
N SER A 71 -34.11 -4.07 8.69
CA SER A 71 -33.72 -3.21 9.83
C SER A 71 -32.22 -2.92 9.79
N LEU A 72 -31.79 -1.75 10.26
CA LEU A 72 -30.37 -1.41 10.30
C LEU A 72 -29.54 -2.42 11.10
N TYR A 73 -30.08 -2.91 12.21
CA TYR A 73 -29.42 -3.94 13.02
C TYR A 73 -29.20 -5.23 12.22
N ASP A 74 -30.24 -5.74 11.55
CA ASP A 74 -30.14 -6.95 10.74
C ASP A 74 -29.26 -6.75 9.51
N ALA A 75 -29.30 -5.56 8.90
CA ALA A 75 -28.47 -5.23 7.77
C ALA A 75 -26.98 -5.21 8.15
N MET A 76 -26.62 -4.64 9.31
CA MET A 76 -25.27 -4.73 9.86
C MET A 76 -24.86 -6.19 10.12
N LYS A 77 -25.78 -7.01 10.62
CA LYS A 77 -25.54 -8.45 10.86
C LYS A 77 -25.30 -9.23 9.57
N ASN A 78 -25.99 -8.86 8.51
CA ASN A 78 -25.79 -9.48 7.20
C ASN A 78 -24.48 -9.01 6.56
N VAL A 79 -24.10 -7.73 6.70
CA VAL A 79 -22.77 -7.24 6.31
C VAL A 79 -21.67 -8.02 7.03
N HIS A 80 -21.81 -8.22 8.35
CA HIS A 80 -20.85 -9.02 9.13
C HIS A 80 -20.64 -10.42 8.54
N LYS A 81 -21.71 -11.11 8.15
CA LYS A 81 -21.64 -12.47 7.61
C LYS A 81 -21.05 -12.53 6.20
N SER A 82 -21.32 -11.53 5.37
CA SER A 82 -20.97 -11.53 3.95
C SER A 82 -19.55 -11.03 3.67
N TYR A 83 -18.99 -10.20 4.55
CA TYR A 83 -17.74 -9.48 4.30
C TYR A 83 -16.71 -9.69 5.42
N PRO A 84 -15.62 -10.46 5.21
CA PRO A 84 -14.68 -10.80 6.28
C PRO A 84 -13.92 -9.62 6.90
N VAL A 85 -13.50 -8.60 6.12
CA VAL A 85 -12.64 -7.51 6.65
C VAL A 85 -13.50 -6.39 7.23
N VAL A 86 -14.45 -5.88 6.46
CA VAL A 86 -15.36 -4.82 6.91
C VAL A 86 -16.34 -5.37 7.96
N GLY A 87 -16.79 -6.61 7.78
CA GLY A 87 -17.75 -7.24 8.68
C GLY A 87 -17.22 -7.51 10.08
N SER A 88 -15.89 -7.54 10.31
CA SER A 88 -15.35 -7.63 11.68
C SER A 88 -15.66 -6.38 12.50
N TYR A 89 -15.71 -5.20 11.86
CA TYR A 89 -16.06 -3.94 12.52
C TYR A 89 -17.56 -3.86 12.81
N PHE A 90 -18.41 -4.30 11.87
CA PHE A 90 -19.84 -4.42 12.12
C PHE A 90 -20.15 -5.45 13.22
N LYS A 91 -19.35 -6.52 13.33
CA LYS A 91 -19.45 -7.47 14.44
C LYS A 91 -19.21 -6.81 15.80
N GLU A 92 -18.15 -6.01 15.93
CA GLU A 92 -17.82 -5.30 17.18
C GLU A 92 -18.98 -4.37 17.60
N ILE A 93 -19.57 -3.66 16.64
CA ILE A 93 -20.76 -2.82 16.87
C ILE A 93 -21.93 -3.67 17.39
N ILE A 94 -22.24 -4.79 16.72
CA ILE A 94 -23.34 -5.68 17.09
C ILE A 94 -23.11 -6.30 18.47
N ASP A 95 -21.89 -6.74 18.77
CA ASP A 95 -21.53 -7.34 20.04
C ASP A 95 -21.71 -6.32 21.18
N ASN A 96 -21.31 -5.06 20.99
CA ASN A 96 -21.55 -3.98 21.95
C ASN A 96 -23.06 -3.73 22.17
N ILE A 97 -23.85 -3.72 21.10
CA ILE A 97 -25.31 -3.57 21.19
C ILE A 97 -25.93 -4.72 21.99
N ASN A 98 -25.47 -5.96 21.74
CA ASN A 98 -25.99 -7.15 22.42
C ASN A 98 -25.69 -7.17 23.93
N ILE A 99 -24.61 -6.50 24.36
CA ILE A 99 -24.24 -6.37 25.78
C ILE A 99 -24.99 -5.20 26.46
N GLY A 100 -25.75 -4.41 25.70
CA GLY A 100 -26.64 -3.37 26.21
C GLY A 100 -26.23 -1.94 25.89
N THR A 101 -25.18 -1.73 25.09
CA THR A 101 -24.79 -0.38 24.63
C THR A 101 -25.82 0.14 23.63
N ALA A 102 -26.17 1.43 23.70
CA ALA A 102 -27.03 2.06 22.71
C ALA A 102 -26.38 1.99 21.32
N MET A 103 -27.19 1.82 20.26
CA MET A 103 -26.68 1.65 18.90
C MET A 103 -25.87 2.86 18.45
N GLU A 104 -26.33 4.05 18.80
CA GLU A 104 -25.67 5.32 18.51
C GLU A 104 -24.27 5.39 19.13
N ASP A 105 -24.14 4.98 20.38
CA ASP A 105 -22.88 4.98 21.13
C ASP A 105 -21.92 3.90 20.62
N ALA A 106 -22.44 2.70 20.32
CA ALA A 106 -21.63 1.61 19.77
C ALA A 106 -21.03 1.98 18.40
N ILE A 107 -21.79 2.68 17.56
CA ILE A 107 -21.30 3.20 16.27
C ILE A 107 -20.31 4.35 16.48
N ALA A 108 -20.56 5.25 17.44
CA ALA A 108 -19.64 6.35 17.76
C ALA A 108 -18.27 5.83 18.22
N GLU A 109 -18.25 4.81 19.08
CA GLU A 109 -17.01 4.17 19.52
C GLU A 109 -16.27 3.49 18.35
N ALA A 110 -17.00 2.83 17.44
CA ALA A 110 -16.41 2.23 16.25
C ALA A 110 -15.83 3.28 15.29
N ILE A 111 -16.43 4.47 15.19
CA ILE A 111 -15.90 5.60 14.41
C ILE A 111 -14.53 6.05 14.93
N GLU A 112 -14.37 6.17 16.26
CA GLU A 112 -13.12 6.62 16.89
C GLU A 112 -11.98 5.60 16.74
N ARG A 113 -12.33 4.30 16.73
CA ARG A 113 -11.35 3.20 16.64
C ARG A 113 -11.04 2.77 15.20
N SER A 114 -11.83 3.20 14.22
CA SER A 114 -11.67 2.78 12.83
C SER A 114 -10.35 3.28 12.24
N PRO A 115 -9.50 2.39 11.68
CA PRO A 115 -8.26 2.78 11.03
C PRO A 115 -8.47 3.34 9.61
N SER A 116 -9.70 3.26 9.06
CA SER A 116 -10.01 3.63 7.68
C SER A 116 -11.02 4.77 7.60
N GLN A 117 -10.67 5.81 6.83
CA GLN A 117 -11.56 6.95 6.60
C GLN A 117 -12.84 6.56 5.85
N SER A 118 -12.78 5.61 4.93
CA SER A 118 -13.95 5.18 4.14
C SER A 118 -14.99 4.50 5.00
N LEU A 119 -14.56 3.63 5.92
CA LEU A 119 -15.43 3.01 6.91
C LEU A 119 -16.01 4.07 7.86
N THR A 120 -15.17 4.99 8.34
CA THR A 120 -15.61 6.10 9.19
C THR A 120 -16.68 6.96 8.51
N LYS A 121 -16.55 7.29 7.22
CA LYS A 121 -17.56 8.06 6.46
C LYS A 121 -18.92 7.35 6.48
N ILE A 122 -18.95 6.03 6.28
CA ILE A 122 -20.20 5.25 6.30
C ILE A 122 -20.79 5.22 7.71
N LEU A 123 -20.01 4.82 8.71
CA LEU A 123 -20.47 4.73 10.10
C LEU A 123 -20.99 6.08 10.62
N TRP A 124 -20.32 7.18 10.24
CA TRP A 124 -20.74 8.53 10.61
C TRP A 124 -22.11 8.90 10.02
N GLN A 125 -22.41 8.51 8.78
CA GLN A 125 -23.76 8.70 8.22
C GLN A 125 -24.80 7.85 8.93
N ILE A 126 -24.47 6.60 9.28
CA ILE A 126 -25.39 5.75 10.04
C ILE A 126 -25.73 6.41 11.38
N SER A 127 -24.72 6.84 12.12
CA SER A 127 -24.89 7.51 13.42
C SER A 127 -25.74 8.79 13.30
N ASN A 128 -25.50 9.61 12.28
CA ASN A 128 -26.28 10.84 12.06
C ASN A 128 -27.73 10.55 11.65
N SER A 129 -27.97 9.57 10.80
CA SER A 129 -29.33 9.19 10.41
C SER A 129 -30.12 8.65 11.59
N LEU A 130 -29.48 7.85 12.46
CA LEU A 130 -30.09 7.38 13.71
C LEU A 130 -30.47 8.53 14.63
N ARG A 131 -29.53 9.46 14.91
CA ARG A 131 -29.77 10.63 15.77
C ARG A 131 -30.88 11.55 15.26
N THR A 132 -31.06 11.63 13.94
CA THR A 132 -32.07 12.48 13.31
C THR A 132 -33.39 11.76 13.04
N GLY A 133 -33.47 10.44 13.26
CA GLY A 133 -34.63 9.63 12.90
C GLY A 133 -34.95 9.63 11.39
N SER A 134 -33.97 9.96 10.56
CA SER A 134 -34.14 10.05 9.10
C SER A 134 -33.90 8.69 8.43
N ASN A 135 -34.33 8.56 7.17
CA ASN A 135 -34.03 7.36 6.39
C ASN A 135 -32.50 7.20 6.24
N VAL A 136 -31.97 6.08 6.74
CA VAL A 136 -30.53 5.80 6.78
C VAL A 136 -29.96 5.43 5.40
N ALA A 137 -30.77 4.87 4.49
CA ALA A 137 -30.31 4.36 3.22
C ALA A 137 -29.79 5.45 2.27
N SER A 138 -30.51 6.58 2.15
CA SER A 138 -30.16 7.66 1.22
C SER A 138 -28.82 8.33 1.54
N PRO A 139 -28.52 8.72 2.80
CA PRO A 139 -27.21 9.26 3.17
C PRO A 139 -26.06 8.28 2.96
N ILE A 140 -26.24 6.99 3.29
CA ILE A 140 -25.22 5.96 3.04
C ILE A 140 -24.97 5.81 1.55
N LYS A 141 -26.03 5.77 0.72
CA LYS A 141 -25.93 5.66 -0.74
C LYS A 141 -25.08 6.78 -1.34
N SER A 142 -25.31 8.02 -0.92
CA SER A 142 -24.51 9.17 -1.35
C SER A 142 -23.02 9.03 -0.98
N VAL A 143 -22.72 8.53 0.22
CA VAL A 143 -21.33 8.26 0.63
C VAL A 143 -20.73 7.13 -0.20
N VAL A 144 -21.45 6.04 -0.42
CA VAL A 144 -20.99 4.91 -1.23
C VAL A 144 -20.71 5.36 -2.68
N GLU A 145 -21.57 6.17 -3.27
CA GLU A 145 -21.35 6.79 -4.59
C GLU A 145 -20.11 7.68 -4.63
N THR A 146 -19.85 8.41 -3.55
CA THR A 146 -18.63 9.20 -3.39
C THR A 146 -17.40 8.31 -3.34
N LEU A 147 -17.43 7.23 -2.55
CA LEU A 147 -16.32 6.26 -2.46
C LEU A 147 -16.04 5.58 -3.81
N ILE A 148 -17.09 5.22 -4.56
CA ILE A 148 -16.96 4.68 -5.92
C ILE A 148 -16.26 5.69 -6.83
N ARG A 149 -16.66 6.97 -6.76
CA ARG A 149 -16.04 8.03 -7.56
C ARG A 149 -14.58 8.24 -7.17
N GLU A 150 -14.26 8.22 -5.87
CA GLU A 150 -12.87 8.29 -5.37
C GLU A 150 -12.03 7.12 -5.91
N GLN A 151 -12.55 5.88 -5.89
CA GLN A 151 -11.87 4.71 -6.48
C GLN A 151 -11.66 4.85 -8.00
N GLN A 152 -12.65 5.34 -8.73
CA GLN A 152 -12.51 5.59 -10.18
C GLN A 152 -11.45 6.65 -10.47
N ILE A 153 -11.40 7.74 -9.68
CA ILE A 153 -10.35 8.76 -9.80
C ILE A 153 -8.98 8.13 -9.54
N MET A 154 -8.82 7.32 -8.50
CA MET A 154 -7.56 6.64 -8.21
C MET A 154 -7.11 5.72 -9.36
N ILE A 155 -8.03 4.97 -9.97
CA ILE A 155 -7.73 4.12 -11.13
C ILE A 155 -7.28 4.97 -12.33
N ASN A 156 -8.00 6.06 -12.61
CA ASN A 156 -7.67 6.96 -13.72
C ASN A 156 -6.32 7.65 -13.51
N GLU A 157 -6.02 8.10 -12.29
CA GLU A 157 -4.72 8.67 -11.94
C GLU A 157 -3.60 7.65 -12.06
N TYR A 158 -3.82 6.41 -11.63
CA TYR A 158 -2.88 5.33 -11.81
C TYR A 158 -2.57 5.09 -13.29
N GLY A 159 -3.61 4.98 -14.14
CA GLY A 159 -3.45 4.85 -15.59
C GLY A 159 -2.69 6.03 -16.20
N ARG A 160 -3.00 7.26 -15.79
CA ARG A 160 -2.30 8.47 -16.24
C ARG A 160 -0.82 8.49 -15.84
N LYS A 161 -0.46 7.99 -14.65
CA LYS A 161 0.94 7.87 -14.21
C LYS A 161 1.67 6.71 -14.89
N LEU A 162 0.96 5.62 -15.22
CA LEU A 162 1.53 4.45 -15.86
C LEU A 162 2.04 4.76 -17.28
N ASN A 163 1.34 5.58 -18.05
CA ASN A 163 1.71 5.90 -19.42
C ASN A 163 3.14 6.51 -19.56
N PRO A 164 3.48 7.63 -18.89
CA PRO A 164 4.85 8.16 -18.93
C PRO A 164 5.87 7.22 -18.31
N LEU A 165 5.53 6.46 -17.26
CA LEU A 165 6.42 5.45 -16.68
C LEU A 165 6.77 4.34 -17.68
N ALA A 166 5.80 3.88 -18.47
CA ALA A 166 6.03 2.91 -19.54
C ALA A 166 6.93 3.50 -20.64
N MET A 167 6.74 4.78 -21.00
CA MET A 167 7.64 5.46 -21.95
C MET A 167 9.08 5.55 -21.43
N PHE A 168 9.27 5.95 -20.16
CA PHE A 168 10.59 5.98 -19.54
C PHE A 168 11.23 4.59 -19.45
N TYR A 169 10.44 3.57 -19.13
CA TYR A 169 10.91 2.17 -19.14
C TYR A 169 11.40 1.76 -20.53
N MET A 170 10.61 2.02 -21.58
CA MET A 170 11.03 1.75 -22.96
C MET A 170 12.31 2.50 -23.33
N LEU A 171 12.42 3.78 -22.98
CA LEU A 171 13.58 4.60 -23.32
C LEU A 171 14.84 4.17 -22.55
N ILE A 172 14.78 4.11 -21.23
CA ILE A 172 15.98 3.93 -20.38
C ILE A 172 16.35 2.46 -20.20
N ALA A 173 15.38 1.56 -20.11
CA ALA A 173 15.65 0.15 -19.81
C ALA A 173 15.76 -0.74 -21.06
N ILE A 174 15.28 -0.27 -22.22
CA ILE A 174 15.30 -1.04 -23.49
C ILE A 174 16.11 -0.31 -24.57
N ILE A 175 15.73 0.91 -24.96
CA ILE A 175 16.33 1.61 -26.10
C ILE A 175 17.76 2.07 -25.80
N LEU A 176 17.98 2.76 -24.68
CA LEU A 176 19.27 3.33 -24.32
C LEU A 176 20.36 2.26 -24.12
N PRO A 177 20.09 1.11 -23.47
CA PRO A 177 21.06 0.03 -23.37
C PRO A 177 21.34 -0.64 -24.72
N SER A 178 20.31 -0.83 -25.55
CA SER A 178 20.48 -1.40 -26.89
C SER A 178 21.37 -0.53 -27.80
N LEU A 179 21.06 0.76 -27.88
CA LEU A 179 21.88 1.73 -28.62
C LEU A 179 23.26 1.89 -27.98
N GLY A 180 23.34 1.93 -26.66
CA GLY A 180 24.60 2.05 -25.92
C GLY A 180 25.55 0.90 -26.20
N VAL A 181 25.08 -0.35 -26.18
CA VAL A 181 25.88 -1.53 -26.52
C VAL A 181 26.33 -1.48 -27.98
N THR A 182 25.43 -1.10 -28.89
CA THR A 182 25.75 -0.98 -30.32
C THR A 182 26.84 0.07 -30.57
N MET A 183 26.68 1.27 -30.01
CA MET A 183 27.65 2.36 -30.15
C MET A 183 28.98 2.04 -29.48
N LEU A 184 28.95 1.44 -28.28
CA LEU A 184 30.16 0.99 -27.59
C LEU A 184 30.95 0.00 -28.46
N THR A 185 30.24 -0.93 -29.11
CA THR A 185 30.86 -1.93 -30.00
C THR A 185 31.53 -1.26 -31.20
N ILE A 186 30.84 -0.31 -31.84
CA ILE A 186 31.38 0.44 -32.98
C ILE A 186 32.63 1.24 -32.56
N VAL A 187 32.54 2.02 -31.48
CA VAL A 187 33.66 2.83 -30.98
C VAL A 187 34.86 1.96 -30.60
N ALA A 188 34.62 0.82 -29.94
CA ALA A 188 35.69 -0.10 -29.56
C ALA A 188 36.44 -0.66 -30.78
N ILE A 189 35.71 -0.97 -31.87
CA ILE A 189 36.32 -1.40 -33.14
C ILE A 189 37.24 -0.30 -33.69
N PHE A 190 36.77 0.96 -33.72
CA PHE A 190 37.57 2.08 -34.23
C PHE A 190 38.80 2.41 -33.36
N MET A 191 38.69 2.26 -32.04
CA MET A 191 39.78 2.52 -31.10
C MET A 191 40.75 1.34 -30.94
N GLY A 192 40.50 0.20 -31.59
CA GLY A 192 41.29 -1.02 -31.41
C GLY A 192 41.18 -1.65 -30.02
N LEU A 193 40.11 -1.34 -29.27
CA LEU A 193 39.85 -1.92 -27.95
C LEU A 193 39.29 -3.34 -28.11
N GLN A 194 39.95 -4.32 -27.49
CA GLN A 194 39.46 -5.70 -27.48
C GLN A 194 38.37 -5.88 -26.41
N LEU A 195 37.11 -5.83 -26.83
CA LEU A 195 35.98 -6.17 -25.96
C LEU A 195 35.92 -7.68 -25.73
N LYS A 196 36.32 -8.11 -24.54
CA LYS A 196 36.10 -9.47 -24.02
C LYS A 196 34.64 -9.70 -23.62
N VAL A 197 34.22 -10.97 -23.63
CA VAL A 197 32.89 -11.43 -23.20
C VAL A 197 32.49 -10.87 -21.81
N ILE A 198 33.46 -10.72 -20.90
CA ILE A 198 33.21 -10.19 -19.56
C ILE A 198 32.56 -8.80 -19.56
N HIS A 199 32.90 -7.92 -20.51
CA HIS A 199 32.32 -6.56 -20.57
C HIS A 199 30.84 -6.60 -20.95
N PHE A 200 30.46 -7.46 -21.90
CA PHE A 200 29.06 -7.66 -22.28
C PHE A 200 28.25 -8.28 -21.15
N VAL A 201 28.82 -9.25 -20.42
CA VAL A 201 28.17 -9.86 -19.25
C VAL A 201 27.92 -8.83 -18.15
N VAL A 202 28.90 -7.96 -17.86
CA VAL A 202 28.74 -6.88 -16.86
C VAL A 202 27.62 -5.91 -17.26
N ILE A 203 27.58 -5.48 -18.53
CA ILE A 203 26.52 -4.61 -19.04
C ILE A 203 25.16 -5.31 -18.95
N ALA A 204 25.07 -6.57 -19.38
CA ALA A 204 23.84 -7.35 -19.33
C ALA A 204 23.31 -7.50 -17.89
N CYS A 205 24.18 -7.79 -16.93
CA CYS A 205 23.81 -7.82 -15.51
C CYS A 205 23.32 -6.46 -15.01
N GLY A 206 23.98 -5.37 -15.38
CA GLY A 206 23.56 -4.01 -15.00
C GLY A 206 22.18 -3.65 -15.57
N VAL A 207 21.92 -3.97 -16.83
CA VAL A 207 20.63 -3.75 -17.49
C VAL A 207 19.55 -4.63 -16.85
N GLY A 208 19.84 -5.90 -16.59
CA GLY A 208 18.89 -6.80 -15.91
C GLY A 208 18.51 -6.31 -14.51
N PHE A 209 19.48 -5.82 -13.75
CA PHE A 209 19.23 -5.19 -12.45
C PHE A 209 18.35 -3.93 -12.59
N MET A 210 18.65 -3.07 -13.55
CA MET A 210 17.85 -1.86 -13.83
C MET A 210 16.41 -2.21 -14.22
N GLN A 211 16.21 -3.21 -15.10
CA GLN A 211 14.87 -3.68 -15.50
C GLN A 211 14.09 -4.23 -14.31
N PHE A 212 14.74 -5.04 -13.47
CA PHE A 212 14.13 -5.54 -12.24
C PHE A 212 13.69 -4.39 -11.32
N MET A 213 14.53 -3.38 -11.12
CA MET A 213 14.19 -2.19 -10.31
C MET A 213 12.98 -1.43 -10.87
N PHE A 214 12.92 -1.22 -12.18
CA PHE A 214 11.78 -0.54 -12.82
C PHE A 214 10.47 -1.31 -12.65
N VAL A 215 10.48 -2.62 -12.86
CA VAL A 215 9.30 -3.47 -12.67
C VAL A 215 8.84 -3.46 -11.20
N ALA A 216 9.78 -3.56 -10.26
CA ALA A 216 9.49 -3.46 -8.84
C ALA A 216 8.84 -2.11 -8.46
N MET A 217 9.34 -1.01 -9.04
CA MET A 217 8.77 0.33 -8.84
C MET A 217 7.34 0.42 -9.38
N ILE A 218 7.08 -0.07 -10.61
CA ILE A 218 5.74 -0.04 -11.21
C ILE A 218 4.72 -0.82 -10.36
N ASN A 219 5.12 -2.00 -9.86
CA ASN A 219 4.27 -2.83 -9.01
C ASN A 219 3.93 -2.13 -7.68
N SER A 220 4.83 -1.32 -7.13
CA SER A 220 4.61 -0.59 -5.87
C SER A 220 3.57 0.55 -5.97
N ILE A 221 3.31 1.05 -7.18
CA ILE A 221 2.42 2.20 -7.43
C ILE A 221 0.96 1.74 -7.64
N ARG A 222 0.72 0.43 -7.77
CA ARG A 222 -0.63 -0.13 -8.04
C ARG A 222 -1.61 0.24 -6.92
N PRO A 223 -2.78 0.85 -7.23
CA PRO A 223 -3.78 1.19 -6.23
C PRO A 223 -4.43 -0.09 -5.68
N PRO A 224 -4.82 -0.10 -4.39
CA PRO A 224 -5.46 -1.23 -3.72
C PRO A 224 -6.97 -1.25 -4.04
N VAL A 225 -7.33 -1.42 -5.31
CA VAL A 225 -8.73 -1.51 -5.76
C VAL A 225 -8.92 -2.88 -6.38
N GLU A 226 -9.88 -3.64 -5.88
CA GLU A 226 -10.39 -4.84 -6.54
C GLU A 226 -11.45 -4.37 -7.56
N LEU A 227 -11.34 -4.86 -8.80
CA LEU A 227 -12.27 -4.55 -9.88
C LEU A 227 -13.41 -5.56 -9.86
#